data_AF-A0A3D2N585-F1
#
_entry.id   AF-A0A3D2N585-F1
#
_cell.length_a   1.000
_cell.length_b   1.000
_cell.length_c   1.000
_cell.angle_alpha   90.00
_cell.angle_beta   90.00
_cell.angle_gamma   90.00
#
_symmetry.space_group_name_H-M   'P 1'
#
loop_
_entity.id
_entity.type
_entity.pdbx_description
1 polymer ?
#
loop_
_entity_poly.entity_id
_entity_poly.type
_entity_poly.pdbx_seq_one_letter_code
_entity_poly.pdbx_strand_id
1 'polypeptide(L)' 'ACSGHTECDSIIMDSGRILAVPSLEANSVDAALVHEAAIGKIAGDQLIKLMTLGLTEAEAEEQIINGFLK' A
#
# COMPACT_ATOMS: atom_id res chain seq x y z
N ALA A 1 23.52 3.71 18.26
CA ALA A 1 22.69 2.88 17.37
C ALA A 1 21.59 3.74 16.78
N CYS A 2 21.44 3.72 15.45
CA CYS A 2 20.39 4.44 14.72
C CYS A 2 19.51 3.42 14.03
N SER A 3 18.19 3.49 14.26
CA SER A 3 17.19 2.62 13.64
C SER A 3 16.17 3.44 12.87
N GLY A 4 15.90 3.07 11.62
CA GLY A 4 14.90 3.71 10.79
C GLY A 4 14.06 2.67 10.05
N HIS A 5 12.75 2.89 10.02
CA HIS A 5 11.80 2.10 9.24
C HIS A 5 10.97 3.06 8.39
N THR A 6 10.79 2.74 7.11
CA THR A 6 10.04 3.55 6.17
C THR A 6 9.17 2.65 5.31
N GLU A 7 7.87 2.86 5.39
CA GLU A 7 6.85 2.08 4.68
C GLU A 7 6.17 2.94 3.61
N CYS A 8 5.91 2.35 2.44
CA CYS A 8 5.26 3.00 1.31
C CYS A 8 4.18 2.11 0.71
N ASP A 9 2.92 2.40 1.05
CA ASP A 9 1.77 1.65 0.57
C ASP A 9 1.02 2.44 -0.50
N SER A 10 0.70 1.78 -1.61
CA SER A 10 -0.01 2.42 -2.70
C SER A 10 -0.88 1.46 -3.50
N ILE A 11 -2.07 1.92 -3.88
CA ILE A 11 -3.02 1.20 -4.75
C ILE A 11 -3.12 1.94 -6.09
N ILE A 12 -2.88 1.24 -7.20
CA ILE A 12 -3.17 1.69 -8.56
C ILE A 12 -4.64 1.43 -8.88
N MET A 13 -5.30 2.44 -9.45
CA MET A 13 -6.64 2.38 -10.02
C MET A 13 -6.62 2.81 -11.49
N ASP A 14 -7.52 2.24 -12.29
CA ASP A 14 -7.70 2.55 -13.71
C ASP A 14 -6.39 2.56 -14.53
N SER A 15 -6.10 3.67 -15.20
CA SER A 15 -4.89 3.94 -15.97
C SER A 15 -3.80 4.63 -15.14
N GLY A 16 -3.92 4.61 -13.82
CA GLY A 16 -2.97 5.22 -12.89
C GLY A 16 -1.56 4.65 -13.01
N ARG A 17 -0.57 5.48 -12.68
CA ARG A 17 0.84 5.11 -12.64
C ARG A 17 1.41 5.46 -11.26
N ILE A 18 1.96 4.46 -10.59
CA ILE A 18 2.75 4.65 -9.36
C ILE A 18 4.23 4.54 -9.70
N LEU A 19 5.01 5.43 -9.10
CA LEU A 19 6.48 5.39 -9.10
C LEU A 19 6.94 5.50 -7.65
N ALA A 20 7.59 4.47 -7.13
CA ALA A 20 8.25 4.50 -5.83
C ALA A 20 9.76 4.58 -6.04
N VAL A 21 10.41 5.59 -5.45
CA VAL A 21 11.87 5.77 -5.49
C VAL A 21 12.37 5.85 -4.04
N PRO A 22 12.70 4.71 -3.42
CA PRO A 22 13.24 4.72 -2.07
C PRO A 22 14.71 5.17 -2.06
N SER A 23 15.10 5.83 -0.98
CA SER A 23 16.49 6.21 -0.71
C SER A 23 16.78 6.07 0.78
N LEU A 24 17.82 5.31 1.11
CA LEU A 24 18.31 5.14 2.47
C LEU A 24 19.81 5.46 2.48
N GLU A 25 20.25 6.27 3.44
CA GLU A 25 21.65 6.62 3.62
C GLU A 25 22.06 6.31 5.07
N ALA A 26 23.10 5.49 5.22
CA ALA A 26 23.66 5.12 6.52
C ALA A 26 25.14 5.50 6.59
N ASN A 27 25.50 6.34 7.56
CA ASN A 27 26.86 6.84 7.78
C ASN A 27 27.53 6.21 9.01
N SER A 28 27.03 5.07 9.48
CA SER A 28 27.52 4.36 10.68
C SER A 28 27.39 2.84 10.51
N VAL A 29 28.38 2.10 11.01
CA VAL A 29 28.40 0.63 10.99
C VAL A 29 27.34 -0.01 11.89
N ASP A 30 26.83 0.75 12.86
CA ASP A 30 25.79 0.31 13.79
C ASP A 30 24.38 0.74 13.34
N ALA A 31 24.23 1.15 12.07
CA ALA A 31 22.95 1.60 11.52
C ALA A 31 22.10 0.42 11.04
N ALA A 32 20.82 0.43 11.40
CA ALA A 32 19.83 -0.52 10.94
C ALA A 32 18.68 0.25 10.26
N LEU A 33 18.62 0.20 8.93
CA LEU A 33 17.59 0.86 8.13
C LEU A 33 16.79 -0.20 7.36
N VAL A 34 15.47 -0.12 7.42
CA VAL A 34 14.55 -1.00 6.69
C VAL A 34 13.60 -0.14 5.87
N HIS A 35 13.43 -0.50 4.59
CA HIS A 35 12.40 0.08 3.73
C HIS A 35 11.47 -1.02 3.25
N GLU A 36 10.18 -0.80 3.43
CA GLU A 36 9.09 -1.67 2.99
C GLU A 36 8.20 -0.89 2.02
N ALA A 37 7.72 -1.55 0.96
CA ALA A 37 6.80 -0.95 0.01
C ALA A 37 5.82 -1.99 -0.51
N ALA A 38 4.52 -1.74 -0.36
CA ALA A 38 3.46 -2.52 -0.96
C ALA A 38 2.76 -1.70 -2.06
N ILE A 39 3.02 -2.06 -3.32
CA ILE A 39 2.37 -1.45 -4.48
C ILE A 39 1.46 -2.49 -5.13
N GLY A 40 0.16 -2.25 -5.07
CA GLY A 40 -0.86 -3.19 -5.54
C GLY A 40 -1.90 -2.54 -6.42
N LYS A 41 -2.84 -3.37 -6.89
CA LYS A 41 -4.13 -2.93 -7.45
C LYS A 41 -5.24 -3.49 -6.57
N ILE A 42 -6.43 -2.91 -6.65
CA ILE A 42 -7.61 -3.49 -6.00
C ILE A 42 -7.81 -4.93 -6.53
N ALA A 43 -7.80 -5.91 -5.62
CA ALA A 43 -7.99 -7.30 -5.99
C ALA A 43 -9.46 -7.54 -6.35
N GLY A 44 -9.72 -7.93 -7.61
CA GLY A 44 -11.08 -8.16 -8.12
C GLY A 44 -11.91 -9.12 -7.27
N ASP A 45 -11.29 -10.16 -6.70
CA ASP A 45 -11.97 -11.12 -5.84
C ASP A 45 -12.46 -10.51 -4.52
N GLN A 46 -11.74 -9.51 -3.99
CA GLN A 46 -12.13 -8.76 -2.78
C GLN A 46 -13.31 -7.83 -3.07
N LEU A 47 -13.26 -7.17 -4.22
CA LEU A 47 -14.33 -6.32 -4.73
C LEU A 47 -15.62 -7.15 -4.91
N ILE A 48 -15.52 -8.28 -5.64
CA ILE A 48 -16.63 -9.21 -5.85
C ILE A 48 -17.21 -9.68 -4.51
N LYS A 49 -16.36 -10.06 -3.55
CA LYS A 49 -16.81 -10.51 -2.23
C LYS A 49 -17.62 -9.42 -1.51
N LEU A 50 -17.15 -8.18 -1.49
CA LEU A 50 -17.88 -7.07 -0.87
C LEU A 50 -19.20 -6.79 -1.58
N MET A 51 -19.22 -6.88 -2.91
CA MET A 51 -20.46 -6.75 -3.68
C MET A 51 -21.46 -7.88 -3.36
N THR A 52 -20.99 -9.11 -3.10
CA THR A 52 -21.89 -10.19 -2.64
C THR A 52 -22.50 -9.94 -1.26
N LEU A 53 -21.89 -9.07 -0.45
CA LEU A 53 -22.41 -8.64 0.85
C LEU A 53 -23.40 -7.47 0.75
N GLY A 54 -23.74 -7.04 -0.47
CA GLY A 54 -24.74 -6.02 -0.76
C GLY A 54 -24.18 -4.61 -0.96
N LEU A 55 -22.86 -4.45 -0.99
CA LEU A 55 -22.23 -3.18 -1.33
C LEU A 55 -22.27 -2.95 -2.85
N THR A 56 -22.44 -1.69 -3.25
CA THR A 56 -22.14 -1.29 -4.63
C THR A 56 -20.64 -1.38 -4.89
N GLU A 57 -20.25 -1.40 -6.16
CA GLU A 57 -18.82 -1.40 -6.55
C GLU A 57 -18.06 -0.23 -5.91
N ALA A 58 -18.61 0.98 -5.98
CA ALA A 58 -18.00 2.17 -5.38
C ALA A 58 -17.87 2.07 -3.84
N GLU A 59 -18.89 1.57 -3.15
CA GLU A 59 -18.81 1.36 -1.70
C GLU A 59 -17.81 0.26 -1.34
N ALA A 60 -17.69 -0.79 -2.16
CA ALA A 60 -16.71 -1.85 -1.98
C ALA A 60 -15.28 -1.33 -2.17
N GLU A 61 -15.02 -0.51 -3.20
CA GLU A 61 -13.73 0.15 -3.41
C GLU A 61 -13.36 1.04 -2.23
N GLU A 62 -14.31 1.86 -1.75
CA GLU A 62 -14.09 2.75 -0.61
C GLU A 62 -13.75 1.94 0.66
N GLN A 63 -14.42 0.81 0.90
CA GLN A 63 -14.09 -0.08 2.01
C GLN A 63 -12.70 -0.71 1.90
N ILE A 64 -12.27 -1.10 0.70
CA ILE A 64 -10.93 -1.67 0.47
C ILE A 64 -9.87 -0.58 0.72
N ILE A 65 -10.06 0.62 0.20
CA ILE A 65 -9.14 1.76 0.39
C ILE A 65 -9.03 2.11 1.88
N ASN A 66 -10.16 2.20 2.59
CA ASN A 66 -10.20 2.49 4.03
C ASN A 66 -9.56 1.38 4.90
N GLY A 67 -9.57 0.13 4.43
CA GLY A 67 -8.90 -0.99 5.08
C GLY A 67 -7.40 -1.05 4.82
N PHE A 68 -6.94 -0.52 3.68
CA PHE A 68 -5.53 -0.55 3.25
C PHE A 68 -4.71 0.61 3.84
N LEU A 69 -5.30 1.79 4.04
CA LEU A 69 -4.62 2.98 4.57
C LEU A 69 -4.62 3.04 6.12
N LYS A 70 -4.69 1.89 6.80
CA LYS A 70 -4.79 1.79 8.27
C LYS A 70 -3.53 1.23 8.91
#